data_AF-A0A401Z1H9-F1
#
_entry.id   AF-A0A401Z1H9-F1
#
_cell.length_a   1.000
_cell.length_b   1.000
_cell.length_c   1.000
_cell.angle_alpha   90.00
_cell.angle_beta   90.00
_cell.angle_gamma   90.00
#
_symmetry.space_group_name_H-M   'P 1'
#
loop_
_entity.id
_entity.type
_entity.pdbx_description
1 polymer ?
#
loop_
_entity_poly.entity_id
_entity_poly.type
_entity_poly.pdbx_seq_one_letter_code
_entity_poly.pdbx_strand_id
1 'polypeptide(L)'
;MTPTLSESEFHPLGGGVLHGSSQWALRGVVQHLSADPAPSVRVNGVALGGTTATAFSGLAASGASASSVDRVGGRDKRIAAGTMLGVTPTQEDHAGAYVYLADPKAAWGATGGAPPVAPHVCPRHVS
;
A
#
# COMPACT_ATOMS: atom_id res chain seq x y z
N MET A 1 -7.15 14.67 3.23
CA MET A 1 -5.75 14.19 3.28
C MET A 1 -5.73 12.72 2.90
N THR A 2 -4.77 12.33 2.05
CA THR A 2 -4.71 10.96 1.51
C THR A 2 -3.27 10.41 1.52
N PRO A 3 -2.76 9.85 2.63
CA PRO A 3 -1.50 9.13 2.65
C PRO A 3 -1.50 7.88 1.75
N THR A 4 -0.33 7.55 1.24
CA THR A 4 -0.01 6.25 0.64
C THR A 4 0.26 5.23 1.73
N LEU A 5 -0.37 4.07 1.62
CA LEU A 5 -0.34 2.96 2.57
C LEU A 5 0.15 1.69 1.86
N SER A 6 0.38 0.61 2.63
CA SER A 6 0.78 -0.70 2.09
C SER A 6 -0.30 -1.77 2.32
N GLU A 7 -0.38 -2.76 1.44
CA GLU A 7 -1.11 -4.02 1.70
C GLU A 7 -0.65 -4.70 3.00
N SER A 8 0.59 -4.41 3.44
CA SER A 8 1.14 -4.90 4.71
C SER A 8 0.32 -4.46 5.93
N GLU A 9 -0.56 -3.46 5.81
CA GLU A 9 -1.50 -3.02 6.86
C GLU A 9 -2.61 -4.03 7.16
N PHE A 10 -2.91 -4.91 6.21
CA PHE A 10 -3.99 -5.88 6.30
C PHE A 10 -3.45 -7.30 6.45
N HIS A 11 -2.30 -7.56 5.86
CA HIS A 11 -1.71 -8.89 5.78
C HIS A 11 -0.20 -8.82 6.11
N PRO A 12 0.40 -9.83 6.74
CA PRO A 12 1.84 -9.84 7.02
C PRO A 12 2.66 -10.14 5.75
N LEU A 13 2.65 -9.22 4.80
CA LEU A 13 3.27 -9.35 3.48
C LEU A 13 4.37 -8.30 3.30
N GLY A 14 5.56 -8.73 2.87
CA GLY A 14 6.67 -7.84 2.52
C GLY A 14 7.33 -7.11 3.71
N GLY A 15 8.55 -6.62 3.51
CA GLY A 15 9.23 -5.65 4.38
C GLY A 15 9.66 -6.09 5.80
N GLY A 16 9.25 -7.27 6.28
CA GLY A 16 9.59 -7.78 7.61
C GLY A 16 8.83 -7.08 8.76
N VAL A 17 9.13 -7.49 10.01
CA VAL A 17 8.35 -7.09 11.20
C VAL A 17 8.30 -5.57 11.41
N LEU A 18 9.41 -4.86 11.20
CA LEU A 18 9.47 -3.40 11.36
C LEU A 18 8.60 -2.66 10.32
N HIS A 19 8.65 -3.10 9.07
CA HIS A 19 7.80 -2.53 8.03
C HIS A 19 6.32 -2.82 8.33
N GLY A 20 5.99 -4.09 8.59
CA GLY A 20 4.62 -4.51 8.91
C GLY A 20 4.03 -3.73 10.09
N SER A 21 4.74 -3.64 11.22
CA SER A 21 4.25 -2.92 12.39
C SER A 21 4.05 -1.43 12.12
N SER A 22 4.94 -0.80 11.35
CA SER A 22 4.82 0.61 10.96
C SER A 22 3.58 0.85 10.08
N GLN A 23 3.30 -0.05 9.14
CA GLN A 23 2.12 0.03 8.29
C GLN A 23 0.84 -0.14 9.13
N TRP A 24 0.79 -1.12 10.03
CA TRP A 24 -0.35 -1.29 10.94
C TRP A 24 -0.60 -0.06 11.81
N ALA A 25 0.45 0.62 12.27
CA ALA A 25 0.33 1.87 13.00
C ALA A 25 -0.26 2.99 12.13
N LEU A 26 0.14 3.09 10.87
CA LEU A 26 -0.35 4.11 9.93
C LEU A 26 -1.85 3.97 9.66
N ARG A 27 -2.37 2.73 9.63
CA ARG A 27 -3.81 2.46 9.59
C ARG A 27 -4.55 3.09 10.78
N GLY A 28 -3.98 2.96 11.98
CA GLY A 28 -4.51 3.58 13.19
C GLY A 28 -4.48 5.11 13.13
N VAL A 29 -3.41 5.69 12.57
CA VAL A 29 -3.30 7.13 12.35
C VAL A 29 -4.41 7.64 11.42
N VAL A 30 -4.70 6.95 10.31
CA VAL A 30 -5.80 7.32 9.42
C VAL A 30 -7.14 7.30 10.15
N GLN A 31 -7.41 6.28 10.97
CA GLN A 31 -8.64 6.22 11.75
C GLN A 31 -8.74 7.38 12.75
N HIS A 32 -7.69 7.65 13.51
CA HIS A 32 -7.73 8.70 14.54
C HIS A 32 -7.83 10.10 13.93
N LEU A 33 -7.06 10.37 12.88
CA LEU A 33 -7.11 11.65 12.17
C LEU A 33 -8.39 11.84 11.36
N SER A 34 -9.16 10.79 11.09
CA SER A 34 -10.46 10.94 10.42
C SER A 34 -11.57 11.44 11.35
N ALA A 35 -11.40 11.28 12.66
CA ALA A 35 -12.41 11.63 13.66
C ALA A 35 -12.38 13.11 14.03
N ASP A 36 -11.19 13.67 14.25
CA ASP A 36 -11.03 15.01 14.82
C ASP A 36 -11.35 16.19 13.87
N PRO A 37 -10.96 16.18 12.58
CA PRO A 37 -11.20 17.32 11.69
C PRO A 37 -12.51 17.20 10.89
N ALA A 38 -13.30 16.14 11.12
CA ALA A 38 -14.60 15.98 10.46
C ALA A 38 -15.59 17.06 10.94
N PRO A 39 -16.45 17.60 10.04
CA PRO A 39 -16.61 17.25 8.63
C PRO A 39 -15.74 18.08 7.66
N SER A 40 -14.89 18.98 8.18
CA SER A 40 -14.16 19.94 7.34
C SER A 40 -13.05 19.32 6.50
N VAL A 41 -12.39 18.27 7.02
CA VAL A 41 -11.34 17.54 6.29
C VAL A 41 -11.64 16.04 6.35
N ARG A 42 -11.71 15.40 5.18
CA ARG A 42 -11.76 13.94 5.06
C ARG A 42 -10.35 13.36 5.06
N VAL A 43 -10.13 12.28 5.79
CA VAL A 43 -8.85 11.56 5.84
C VAL A 43 -9.06 10.13 5.42
N ASN A 44 -8.38 9.69 4.37
CA ASN A 44 -8.42 8.31 3.88
C ASN A 44 -7.01 7.87 3.54
N GLY A 45 -6.77 6.59 3.31
CA GLY A 45 -5.51 6.13 2.76
C GLY A 45 -5.69 5.25 1.54
N VAL A 46 -4.59 4.99 0.84
CA VAL A 46 -4.57 4.16 -0.38
C VAL A 46 -3.53 3.07 -0.20
N ALA A 47 -3.96 1.84 0.01
CA ALA A 47 -3.06 0.71 0.28
C ALA A 47 -2.58 0.07 -1.03
N LEU A 48 -1.28 0.23 -1.29
CA LEU A 48 -0.59 -0.27 -2.47
C LEU A 48 0.14 -1.57 -2.16
N GLY A 49 0.31 -2.42 -3.16
CA GLY A 49 0.97 -3.70 -3.03
C GLY A 49 1.25 -4.31 -4.40
N GLY A 50 2.32 -5.11 -4.50
CA GLY A 50 2.68 -5.77 -5.75
C GLY A 50 2.98 -4.79 -6.91
N THR A 51 3.34 -3.54 -6.65
CA THR A 51 3.59 -2.56 -7.71
C THR A 51 4.97 -2.76 -8.34
N THR A 52 5.05 -2.79 -9.67
CA THR A 52 6.34 -2.91 -10.38
C THR A 52 7.15 -1.61 -10.32
N ALA A 53 8.45 -1.72 -10.60
CA ALA A 53 9.39 -0.59 -10.67
C ALA A 53 9.39 0.33 -9.43
N THR A 54 9.00 -0.19 -8.26
CA THR A 54 9.10 0.54 -7.00
C THR A 54 10.44 0.27 -6.34
N ALA A 55 11.30 1.29 -6.30
CA ALA A 55 12.60 1.23 -5.65
C ALA A 55 12.45 1.29 -4.12
N PHE A 56 12.12 0.16 -3.49
CA PHE A 56 12.26 0.02 -2.04
C PHE A 56 13.72 -0.26 -1.71
N SER A 57 14.33 0.65 -0.96
CA SER A 57 15.65 0.46 -0.38
C SER A 57 15.51 0.03 1.08
N GLY A 58 16.34 -0.92 1.51
CA GLY A 58 16.42 -1.31 2.91
C GLY A 58 16.91 -0.15 3.80
N LEU A 59 16.58 -0.22 5.09
CA LEU A 59 17.07 0.76 6.07
C LEU A 59 18.60 0.67 6.17
N ALA A 60 19.29 1.81 6.22
CA ALA A 60 20.75 1.86 6.34
C ALA A 60 21.26 1.20 7.63
N ALA A 61 20.52 1.32 8.72
CA ALA A 61 20.85 0.71 10.00
C ALA A 61 20.76 -0.82 10.02
N SER A 62 20.15 -1.44 9.00
CA SER A 62 19.97 -2.90 8.90
C SER A 62 21.01 -3.58 8.01
N GLY A 63 22.04 -2.85 7.54
CA GLY A 63 23.05 -3.38 6.61
C GLY A 63 22.51 -3.66 5.19
N ALA A 64 21.23 -3.37 4.92
CA ALA A 64 20.54 -3.64 3.67
C ALA A 64 20.45 -2.43 2.73
N SER A 65 21.18 -1.34 3.02
CA SER A 65 21.21 -0.10 2.21
C SER A 65 21.57 -0.33 0.74
N ALA A 66 22.41 -1.33 0.45
CA ALA A 66 22.85 -1.65 -0.91
C ALA A 66 21.88 -2.57 -1.68
N SER A 67 20.93 -3.19 -0.96
CA SER A 67 19.94 -4.13 -1.48
C SER A 67 18.72 -3.37 -1.97
N SER A 68 18.82 -2.75 -3.13
CA SER A 68 17.62 -2.29 -3.85
C SER A 68 16.81 -3.52 -4.27
N VAL A 69 15.56 -3.59 -3.82
CA VAL A 69 14.62 -4.67 -4.18
C VAL A 69 14.40 -4.75 -5.70
N ASP A 70 14.67 -3.67 -6.44
CA ASP A 70 14.62 -3.62 -7.91
C ASP A 70 15.71 -4.42 -8.61
N ARG A 71 16.83 -4.74 -7.95
CA ARG A 71 17.94 -5.46 -8.59
C ARG A 71 17.76 -6.98 -8.64
N VAL A 72 16.68 -7.51 -8.05
CA VAL A 72 16.40 -8.95 -8.05
C VAL A 72 15.60 -9.31 -9.31
N GLY A 73 16.27 -9.96 -10.27
CA GLY A 73 15.63 -10.47 -11.49
C GLY A 73 14.37 -11.30 -11.21
N GLY A 74 13.39 -11.23 -12.12
CA GLY A 74 12.13 -11.98 -12.02
C GLY A 74 11.11 -11.41 -11.03
N ARG A 75 11.30 -10.18 -10.53
CA ARG A 75 10.37 -9.50 -9.61
C ARG A 75 8.95 -9.44 -10.15
N ASP A 76 8.77 -9.01 -11.38
CA ASP A 76 7.45 -8.86 -12.02
C ASP A 76 6.73 -10.20 -12.12
N LYS A 77 7.46 -11.28 -12.42
CA LYS A 77 6.89 -12.64 -12.44
C LYS A 77 6.45 -13.10 -11.04
N ARG A 78 7.25 -12.78 -10.00
CA ARG A 78 6.88 -13.09 -8.61
C ARG A 78 5.67 -12.28 -8.15
N ILE A 79 5.61 -11.01 -8.53
CA ILE A 79 4.47 -10.13 -8.29
C ILE A 79 3.23 -10.72 -8.94
N ALA A 80 3.25 -10.96 -10.25
CA ALA A 80 2.12 -11.53 -10.98
C ALA A 80 1.63 -12.83 -10.33
N ALA A 81 2.54 -13.77 -10.05
CA ALA A 81 2.21 -15.04 -9.40
C ALA A 81 1.66 -14.90 -7.97
N GLY A 82 2.04 -13.84 -7.26
CA GLY A 82 1.55 -13.55 -5.92
C GLY A 82 0.13 -12.98 -5.90
N THR A 83 -0.37 -12.44 -7.02
CA THR A 83 -1.67 -11.77 -7.07
C THR A 83 -2.77 -12.69 -7.58
N MET A 84 -4.00 -12.53 -7.09
CA MET A 84 -5.16 -13.32 -7.56
C MET A 84 -5.49 -13.07 -9.03
N LEU A 85 -5.18 -11.89 -9.56
CA LEU A 85 -5.43 -11.54 -10.95
C LEU A 85 -4.29 -11.97 -11.90
N GLY A 86 -3.16 -12.44 -11.37
CA GLY A 86 -2.02 -12.85 -12.20
C GLY A 86 -1.35 -11.67 -12.93
N VAL A 87 -1.54 -10.44 -12.45
CA VAL A 87 -1.05 -9.22 -13.10
C VAL A 87 0.00 -8.51 -12.27
N THR A 88 0.79 -7.68 -12.95
CA THR A 88 1.81 -6.84 -12.33
C THR A 88 1.37 -5.39 -12.44
N PRO A 89 0.72 -4.82 -11.41
CA PRO A 89 0.22 -3.46 -11.46
C PRO A 89 1.37 -2.43 -11.51
N THR A 90 1.12 -1.36 -12.25
CA THR A 90 1.99 -0.18 -12.40
C THR A 90 1.58 0.94 -11.44
N GLN A 91 2.36 2.02 -11.38
CA GLN A 91 2.02 3.18 -10.55
C GLN A 91 0.75 3.87 -11.07
N GLU A 92 0.59 3.92 -12.39
CA GLU A 92 -0.55 4.50 -13.10
C GLU A 92 -1.84 3.76 -12.78
N ASP A 93 -1.79 2.43 -12.65
CA ASP A 93 -2.96 1.61 -12.30
C ASP A 93 -3.52 1.96 -10.91
N HIS A 94 -2.70 2.51 -10.02
CA HIS A 94 -3.10 2.90 -8.66
C HIS A 94 -3.53 4.38 -8.56
N ALA A 95 -3.17 5.22 -9.53
CA ALA A 95 -3.44 6.65 -9.49
C ALA A 95 -4.96 6.96 -9.41
N GLY A 96 -5.79 6.10 -10.01
CA GLY A 96 -7.24 6.25 -10.01
C GLY A 96 -7.86 6.32 -8.61
N ALA A 97 -7.32 5.58 -7.62
CA ALA A 97 -7.82 5.64 -6.25
C ALA A 97 -7.56 6.98 -5.57
N TYR A 98 -6.40 7.60 -5.83
CA TYR A 98 -6.11 8.94 -5.33
C TYR A 98 -7.03 9.98 -5.96
N VAL A 99 -7.26 9.88 -7.28
CA VAL A 99 -8.18 10.78 -8.00
C VAL A 99 -9.59 10.67 -7.46
N TYR A 100 -10.08 9.44 -7.23
CA TYR A 100 -11.39 9.21 -6.61
C TYR A 100 -11.51 9.87 -5.23
N LEU A 101 -10.54 9.65 -4.34
CA LEU A 101 -10.56 10.21 -2.98
C LEU A 101 -10.38 11.73 -2.94
N ALA A 102 -9.76 12.31 -3.97
CA ALA A 102 -9.62 13.75 -4.13
C ALA A 102 -10.92 14.42 -4.61
N ASP A 103 -11.80 13.70 -5.31
CA ASP A 103 -13.06 14.24 -5.81
C ASP A 103 -14.08 14.43 -4.66
N PRO A 104 -14.49 15.67 -4.36
CA PRO A 104 -15.42 15.95 -3.28
C PRO A 104 -16.86 15.49 -3.53
N LYS A 105 -17.24 15.26 -4.79
CA LYS A 105 -18.56 14.73 -5.16
C LYS A 105 -18.53 13.21 -5.19
N ALA A 106 -17.51 12.61 -5.79
CA ALA A 106 -17.42 11.15 -5.89
C ALA A 106 -17.19 10.50 -4.52
N ALA A 107 -16.28 11.05 -3.72
CA ALA A 107 -15.90 10.51 -2.41
C ALA A 107 -16.48 11.31 -1.22
N TRP A 108 -17.64 11.95 -1.40
CA TRP A 108 -18.24 12.84 -0.39
C TRP A 108 -18.45 12.16 0.97
N GLY A 109 -18.81 10.88 0.98
CA GLY A 109 -19.04 10.07 2.18
C GLY A 109 -17.84 9.26 2.67
N ALA A 110 -16.68 9.38 2.03
CA ALA A 110 -15.50 8.57 2.37
C ALA A 110 -14.57 9.28 3.35
N THR A 111 -14.47 8.79 4.57
CA THR A 111 -13.45 9.18 5.56
C THR A 111 -13.14 8.00 6.48
N GLY A 112 -11.91 7.91 6.99
CA GLY A 112 -11.41 6.83 7.85
C GLY A 112 -11.11 5.52 7.12
N GLY A 113 -11.30 5.48 5.79
CA GLY A 113 -11.12 4.29 4.98
C GLY A 113 -9.71 4.16 4.39
N ALA A 114 -9.28 2.93 4.17
CA ALA A 114 -8.07 2.59 3.44
C ALA A 114 -8.33 1.37 2.55
N PRO A 115 -9.05 1.52 1.42
CA PRO A 115 -9.32 0.38 0.56
C PRO A 115 -8.01 -0.15 -0.06
N PRO A 116 -7.81 -1.48 -0.08
CA PRO A 116 -6.75 -2.09 -0.88
C PRO A 116 -7.00 -1.79 -2.35
N VAL A 117 -5.98 -1.28 -3.06
CA VAL A 117 -6.03 -1.06 -4.51
C VAL A 117 -5.10 -1.98 -5.29
N ALA A 118 -4.35 -2.82 -4.58
CA ALA A 118 -3.61 -3.89 -5.19
C ALA A 118 -4.51 -5.09 -5.46
N PRO A 119 -4.24 -5.88 -6.51
CA PRO A 119 -4.85 -7.18 -6.65
C PRO A 119 -4.47 -8.04 -5.44
N HIS A 120 -5.48 -8.50 -4.69
CA HIS A 120 -5.30 -9.28 -3.47
C HIS A 120 -4.27 -10.39 -3.67
N VAL A 121 -3.37 -10.54 -2.70
CA VAL A 121 -2.35 -11.58 -2.74
C VAL A 121 -2.98 -12.93 -2.44
N CYS A 122 -2.68 -13.94 -3.25
CA CYS A 122 -3.20 -15.28 -3.09
C CYS A 122 -2.55 -15.97 -1.87
N PRO A 123 -3.33 -16.40 -0.85
CA PRO A 123 -2.77 -17.03 0.35
C PRO A 123 -1.97 -18.31 0.08
N ARG A 124 -2.23 -18.99 -1.05
CA ARG A 124 -1.60 -20.27 -1.42
C ARG A 124 -0.14 -20.14 -1.88
N HIS A 125 0.37 -18.93 -2.08
CA HIS A 125 1.75 -18.68 -2.53
C HIS A 125 2.62 -18.05 -1.44
N VAL A 126 2.13 -18.03 -0.19
CA VAL A 126 2.88 -17.63 1.01
C VAL A 126 3.33 -18.90 1.74
N SER A 127 4.29 -19.63 1.17
CA SER A 127 5.02 -20.73 1.81
C SER A 127 6.42 -20.82 1.22
#